data_AF-A0A2E1VYC5-F1
#
_entry.id   AF-A0A2E1VYC5-F1
#
_cell.length_a   1.000
_cell.length_b   1.000
_cell.length_c   1.000
_cell.angle_alpha   90.00
_cell.angle_beta   90.00
_cell.angle_gamma   90.00
#
_symmetry.space_group_name_H-M   'P 1'
#
loop_
_entity.id
_entity.type
_entity.pdbx_description
1 polymer ?
#
loop_
_entity_poly.entity_id
_entity_poly.type
_entity_poly.pdbx_seq_one_letter_code
_entity_poly.pdbx_strand_id
1 'polypeptide(L)'
;MVKPVRWHLLPRDAATAGGVPTRGASDPPVDPRIPPWGTRENERLEFKASEILRSPSGRRKLMEEVVDMLNARGGRILIGVREQDSIAAALDPIPESERNLYDHSMRDLLVDAIEPRVTDQDCRVRWLHALDGFVLELDVRVPPPERRPFCRLSGKDRRYLMRVGDRLRPMKYAELREAFIRDKD
;
A
#
# COMPACT_ATOMS: atom_id res chain seq x y z
N MET A 1 21.45 11.22 -16.65
CA MET A 1 20.53 11.20 -17.80
C MET A 1 19.29 10.42 -17.36
N VAL A 2 18.18 11.11 -17.05
CA VAL A 2 16.95 10.47 -16.55
C VAL A 2 16.22 9.88 -17.75
N LYS A 3 16.01 8.56 -17.80
CA LYS A 3 15.20 7.93 -18.84
C LYS A 3 13.76 8.48 -18.74
N PRO A 4 13.10 8.82 -19.84
CA PRO A 4 11.70 9.25 -19.79
C PRO A 4 10.85 8.11 -19.22
N VAL A 5 10.03 8.42 -18.21
CA VAL A 5 9.03 7.49 -17.70
C VAL A 5 8.05 7.23 -18.83
N ARG A 6 8.04 6.01 -19.35
CA ARG A 6 7.14 5.60 -20.43
C ARG A 6 5.81 5.25 -19.78
N TRP A 7 4.88 6.19 -19.80
CA TRP A 7 3.52 5.95 -19.39
C TRP A 7 2.88 4.96 -20.37
N HIS A 8 2.54 3.76 -19.90
CA HIS A 8 1.58 2.92 -20.62
C HIS A 8 0.17 3.44 -20.33
N LEU A 9 -0.12 4.65 -20.81
CA LEU A 9 -1.49 5.08 -21.05
C LEU A 9 -1.98 4.21 -22.21
N LEU A 10 -2.79 3.20 -21.90
CA LEU A 10 -3.49 2.48 -22.95
C LEU A 10 -4.56 3.41 -23.52
N PRO A 11 -4.76 3.41 -24.85
CA PRO A 11 -5.70 4.32 -25.50
C PRO A 11 -7.09 4.14 -24.89
N ARG A 12 -7.73 5.27 -24.55
CA ARG A 12 -9.19 5.27 -24.41
C ARG A 12 -9.74 5.01 -25.81
N ASP A 13 -10.25 3.81 -26.05
CA ASP A 13 -11.19 3.65 -27.15
C ASP A 13 -12.38 4.57 -26.85
N ALA A 14 -12.53 5.62 -27.65
CA ALA A 14 -13.60 6.60 -27.57
C ALA A 14 -14.98 6.01 -27.97
N ALA A 15 -15.13 4.69 -27.98
CA ALA A 15 -16.27 4.03 -28.58
C ALA A 15 -16.70 2.73 -27.87
N THR A 16 -16.55 2.61 -26.54
CA THR A 16 -17.44 1.71 -25.77
C THR A 16 -17.35 1.97 -24.28
N ALA A 17 -18.48 2.20 -23.64
CA ALA A 17 -18.60 2.04 -22.20
C ALA A 17 -18.28 0.57 -21.84
N GLY A 18 -17.26 0.33 -21.01
CA GLY A 18 -17.09 -0.95 -20.30
C GLY A 18 -16.07 -1.97 -20.84
N GLY A 19 -15.17 -1.61 -21.76
CA GLY A 19 -14.12 -2.53 -22.22
C GLY A 19 -12.87 -2.50 -21.32
N VAL A 20 -12.58 -3.59 -20.60
CA VAL A 20 -11.26 -3.79 -19.98
C VAL A 20 -10.23 -3.98 -21.11
N PRO A 21 -9.13 -3.21 -21.17
CA PRO A 21 -8.11 -3.40 -22.21
C PRO A 21 -7.55 -4.83 -22.17
N THR A 22 -7.65 -5.56 -23.28
CA THR A 22 -7.10 -6.92 -23.40
C THR A 22 -5.62 -6.88 -23.81
N ARG A 23 -4.77 -7.58 -23.05
CA ARG A 23 -3.32 -7.68 -23.27
C ARG A 23 -2.93 -8.38 -24.57
N GLY A 24 -1.77 -8.01 -25.13
CA GLY A 24 -1.15 -8.71 -26.24
C GLY A 24 -0.36 -9.95 -25.79
N ALA A 25 -0.20 -10.94 -26.67
CA ALA A 25 0.51 -12.19 -26.38
C ALA A 25 2.02 -12.03 -26.08
N SER A 26 2.59 -10.84 -26.32
CA SER A 26 4.01 -10.51 -26.11
C SER A 26 4.26 -9.68 -24.85
N ASP A 27 3.22 -9.32 -24.09
CA ASP A 27 3.39 -8.52 -22.87
C ASP A 27 4.10 -9.35 -21.80
N PRO A 28 5.09 -8.79 -21.08
CA PRO A 28 5.74 -9.51 -19.99
C PRO A 28 4.68 -9.95 -18.96
N PRO A 29 4.82 -11.17 -18.41
CA PRO A 29 3.85 -11.68 -17.45
C PRO A 29 3.79 -10.73 -16.25
N VAL A 30 2.57 -10.26 -15.94
CA VAL A 30 2.31 -9.54 -14.69
C VAL A 30 1.87 -10.57 -13.66
N ASP A 31 2.41 -10.43 -12.46
CA ASP A 31 2.12 -11.33 -11.35
C ASP A 31 0.60 -11.42 -11.10
N PRO A 32 0.02 -12.63 -10.99
CA PRO A 32 -1.42 -12.82 -10.82
C PRO A 32 -1.96 -12.25 -9.50
N ARG A 33 -1.09 -11.89 -8.54
CA ARG A 33 -1.48 -11.21 -7.30
C ARG A 33 -1.81 -9.73 -7.52
N ILE A 34 -1.44 -9.15 -8.67
CA ILE A 34 -1.86 -7.81 -9.06
C ILE A 34 -3.28 -7.94 -9.65
N PRO A 35 -4.29 -7.29 -9.06
CA PRO A 35 -5.68 -7.47 -9.48
C PRO A 35 -5.91 -6.88 -10.89
N PRO A 36 -6.93 -7.35 -11.62
CA PRO A 36 -7.28 -6.83 -12.94
C PRO A 36 -7.61 -5.33 -12.95
N TRP A 37 -7.52 -4.70 -14.13
CA TRP A 37 -7.86 -3.29 -14.29
C TRP A 37 -9.35 -3.07 -14.05
N GLY A 38 -9.71 -1.88 -13.55
CA GLY A 38 -11.09 -1.64 -13.12
C GLY A 38 -11.42 -2.19 -11.73
N THR A 39 -10.49 -2.88 -11.06
CA THR A 39 -10.67 -3.27 -9.66
C THR A 39 -10.79 -2.03 -8.79
N ARG A 40 -11.85 -1.98 -7.99
CA ARG A 40 -12.08 -0.91 -7.02
C ARG A 40 -11.30 -1.19 -5.73
N GLU A 41 -10.71 -0.15 -5.15
CA GLU A 41 -10.22 -0.17 -3.77
C GLU A 41 -11.34 -0.53 -2.80
N ASN A 42 -10.96 -1.04 -1.64
CA ASN A 42 -11.89 -1.36 -0.58
C ASN A 42 -11.18 -1.31 0.77
N GLU A 43 -11.87 -1.71 1.84
CA GLU A 43 -11.33 -1.69 3.20
C GLU A 43 -10.04 -2.51 3.40
N ARG A 44 -9.65 -3.36 2.43
CA ARG A 44 -8.46 -4.23 2.47
C ARG A 44 -7.56 -4.10 1.24
N LEU A 45 -7.82 -3.15 0.34
CA LEU A 45 -7.05 -2.99 -0.90
C LEU A 45 -6.87 -1.51 -1.23
N GLU A 46 -5.61 -1.09 -1.29
CA GLU A 46 -5.19 0.27 -1.63
C GLU A 46 -4.21 0.22 -2.81
N PHE A 47 -4.36 1.14 -3.75
CA PHE A 47 -3.45 1.37 -4.88
C PHE A 47 -2.74 2.69 -4.68
N LYS A 48 -1.43 2.73 -4.96
CA LYS A 48 -0.64 3.96 -4.92
C LYS A 48 0.34 3.99 -6.10
N ALA A 49 0.50 5.17 -6.69
CA ALA A 49 1.55 5.39 -7.68
C ALA A 49 2.95 5.24 -7.06
N SER A 50 3.94 4.83 -7.85
CA SER A 50 5.35 4.65 -7.43
C SER A 50 5.95 5.92 -6.80
N GLU A 51 5.51 7.09 -7.25
CA GLU A 51 5.99 8.39 -6.77
C GLU A 51 5.73 8.63 -5.27
N ILE A 52 4.80 7.89 -4.65
CA ILE A 52 4.55 7.96 -3.21
C ILE A 52 5.82 7.67 -2.40
N LEU A 53 6.73 6.85 -2.94
CA LEU A 53 8.00 6.47 -2.32
C LEU A 53 9.04 7.59 -2.37
N ARG A 54 8.91 8.55 -3.29
CA ARG A 54 9.93 9.57 -3.57
C ARG A 54 9.89 10.76 -2.62
N SER A 55 8.76 10.99 -1.94
CA SER A 55 8.58 12.15 -1.06
C SER A 55 8.43 11.73 0.41
N PRO A 56 8.94 12.52 1.38
CA PRO A 56 8.67 12.29 2.79
C PRO A 56 7.17 12.34 3.13
N SER A 57 6.40 13.21 2.47
CA SER A 57 4.96 13.32 2.67
C SER A 57 4.19 12.11 2.13
N GLY A 58 4.58 11.58 0.96
CA GLY A 58 4.02 10.35 0.39
C GLY A 58 4.31 9.14 1.28
N ARG A 59 5.57 8.96 1.69
CA ARG A 59 5.96 7.91 2.63
C ARG A 59 5.21 7.98 3.96
N ARG A 60 5.01 9.19 4.50
CA ARG A 60 4.19 9.38 5.71
C ARG A 60 2.75 8.90 5.50
N LYS A 61 2.09 9.31 4.41
CA LYS A 61 0.73 8.84 4.09
C LYS A 61 0.68 7.32 3.96
N LEU A 62 1.65 6.72 3.27
CA LEU A 62 1.76 5.27 3.16
C LEU A 62 1.84 4.58 4.53
N MET A 63 2.60 5.13 5.48
CA MET A 63 2.66 4.60 6.84
C MET A 63 1.35 4.78 7.63
N GLU A 64 0.59 5.85 7.37
CA GLU A 64 -0.75 6.03 7.95
C GLU A 64 -1.70 4.91 7.48
N GLU A 65 -1.67 4.55 6.19
CA GLU A 65 -2.44 3.42 5.64
C GLU A 65 -1.99 2.06 6.19
N VAL A 66 -0.68 1.84 6.41
CA VAL A 66 -0.23 0.59 7.05
C VAL A 66 -0.76 0.50 8.47
N VAL A 67 -0.67 1.58 9.26
CA VAL A 67 -1.15 1.60 10.65
C VAL A 67 -2.64 1.38 10.75
N ASP A 68 -3.43 2.00 9.88
CA ASP A 68 -4.88 1.86 9.93
C ASP A 68 -5.34 0.42 9.61
N MET A 69 -4.64 -0.27 8.70
CA MET A 69 -4.88 -1.67 8.34
C MET A 69 -4.45 -2.62 9.46
N LEU A 70 -3.29 -2.37 10.08
CA LEU A 70 -2.82 -3.11 11.27
C LEU A 70 -3.84 -3.01 12.42
N ASN A 71 -4.46 -1.86 12.57
CA ASN A 71 -5.50 -1.60 13.56
C ASN A 71 -6.91 -1.96 13.12
N ALA A 72 -7.08 -2.61 11.97
CA ALA A 72 -8.39 -3.01 11.47
C ALA A 72 -8.39 -4.49 11.06
N ARG A 73 -8.61 -4.77 9.79
CA ARG A 73 -8.80 -6.12 9.22
C ARG A 73 -7.62 -6.57 8.36
N GLY A 74 -6.48 -5.87 8.43
CA GLY A 74 -5.37 -6.06 7.50
C GLY A 74 -5.79 -5.70 6.07
N GLY A 75 -4.92 -6.02 5.12
CA GLY A 75 -5.14 -5.74 3.71
C GLY A 75 -3.85 -5.73 2.91
N ARG A 76 -3.94 -5.17 1.71
CA ARG A 76 -2.82 -5.07 0.78
C ARG A 76 -2.73 -3.65 0.25
N ILE A 77 -1.52 -3.11 0.24
CA ILE A 77 -1.22 -1.85 -0.44
C ILE A 77 -0.31 -2.18 -1.63
N LEU A 78 -0.74 -1.81 -2.83
CA LEU A 78 0.00 -2.03 -4.07
C LEU A 78 0.56 -0.73 -4.59
N ILE A 79 1.88 -0.59 -4.49
CA ILE A 79 2.64 0.59 -4.90
C ILE A 79 3.23 0.33 -6.29
N GLY A 80 3.00 1.27 -7.20
CA GLY A 80 3.21 1.08 -8.64
C GLY A 80 1.92 0.72 -9.40
N VAL A 81 0.77 1.01 -8.79
CA VAL A 81 -0.54 0.96 -9.45
C VAL A 81 -1.21 2.31 -9.23
N ARG A 82 -1.45 3.05 -10.33
CA ARG A 82 -2.18 4.32 -10.29
C ARG A 82 -3.67 4.04 -10.18
N GLU A 83 -4.33 4.80 -9.33
CA GLU A 83 -5.78 4.82 -9.21
C GLU A 83 -6.38 6.10 -9.80
N GLN A 84 -7.64 5.99 -10.21
CA GLN A 84 -8.52 7.11 -10.51
C GLN A 84 -9.89 6.78 -9.89
N ASP A 85 -10.43 7.67 -9.06
CA ASP A 85 -11.73 7.48 -8.38
C ASP A 85 -11.84 6.14 -7.61
N SER A 86 -10.75 5.77 -6.92
CA SER A 86 -10.57 4.51 -6.19
C SER A 86 -10.66 3.27 -7.07
N ILE A 87 -10.30 3.38 -8.34
CA ILE A 87 -10.26 2.28 -9.30
C ILE A 87 -8.84 2.17 -9.88
N ALA A 88 -8.29 0.95 -9.96
CA ALA A 88 -7.04 0.68 -10.66
C ALA A 88 -7.12 1.15 -12.12
N ALA A 89 -6.38 2.20 -12.44
CA ALA A 89 -6.45 2.91 -13.71
C ALA A 89 -5.25 2.62 -14.62
N ALA A 90 -4.05 2.46 -14.04
CA ALA A 90 -2.85 2.13 -14.81
C ALA A 90 -1.78 1.45 -13.95
N LEU A 91 -0.92 0.65 -14.59
CA LEU A 91 0.34 0.25 -14.00
C LEU A 91 1.33 1.42 -14.03
N ASP A 92 2.09 1.54 -12.95
CA ASP A 92 3.17 2.50 -12.79
C ASP A 92 4.38 1.77 -12.18
N PRO A 93 4.97 0.79 -12.90
CA PRO A 93 5.94 -0.11 -12.32
C PRO A 93 7.17 0.64 -11.82
N ILE A 94 7.67 0.23 -10.65
CA ILE A 94 8.96 0.65 -10.11
C ILE A 94 10.05 0.00 -10.98
N PRO A 95 10.99 0.78 -11.55
CA PRO A 95 12.07 0.23 -12.35
C PRO A 95 12.96 -0.74 -11.55
N GLU A 96 13.46 -1.80 -12.18
CA GLU A 96 14.41 -2.75 -11.55
C GLU A 96 15.60 -2.02 -10.90
N SER A 97 16.12 -0.96 -11.53
CA SER A 97 17.24 -0.18 -10.99
C SER A 97 16.94 0.53 -9.67
N GLU A 98 15.66 0.76 -9.34
CA GLU A 98 15.20 1.39 -8.10
C GLU A 98 14.76 0.37 -7.05
N ARG A 99 14.62 -0.92 -7.42
CA ARG A 99 14.09 -1.97 -6.55
C ARG A 99 14.88 -2.14 -5.26
N ASN A 100 16.19 -2.33 -5.36
CA ASN A 100 17.04 -2.57 -4.18
C ASN A 100 17.10 -1.37 -3.23
N LEU A 101 17.00 -0.15 -3.78
CA LEU A 101 16.93 1.09 -3.00
C LEU A 101 15.66 1.12 -2.14
N TYR A 102 14.53 0.74 -2.74
CA TYR A 102 13.24 0.76 -2.04
C TYR A 102 13.02 -0.45 -1.13
N ASP A 103 13.66 -1.61 -1.39
CA ASP A 103 13.47 -2.80 -0.56
C ASP A 103 13.96 -2.59 0.89
N HIS A 104 15.22 -2.18 1.03
CA HIS A 104 15.83 -1.90 2.33
C HIS A 104 15.14 -0.70 3.01
N SER A 105 14.96 0.39 2.26
CA SER A 105 14.37 1.61 2.82
C SER A 105 12.92 1.44 3.24
N MET A 106 12.14 0.54 2.63
CA MET A 106 10.77 0.25 3.05
C MET A 106 10.73 -0.52 4.37
N ARG A 107 11.59 -1.54 4.53
CA ARG A 107 11.67 -2.31 5.77
C ARG A 107 12.11 -1.42 6.93
N ASP A 108 13.13 -0.60 6.72
CA ASP A 108 13.59 0.36 7.72
C ASP A 108 12.51 1.38 8.05
N LEU A 109 11.81 1.91 7.04
CA LEU A 109 10.71 2.85 7.24
C LEU A 109 9.57 2.26 8.08
N LEU A 110 9.19 1.00 7.86
CA LEU A 110 8.17 0.33 8.65
C LEU A 110 8.59 0.19 10.12
N VAL A 111 9.86 -0.14 10.38
CA VAL A 111 10.41 -0.32 11.72
C VAL A 111 10.53 1.01 12.46
N ASP A 112 10.93 2.07 11.78
CA ASP A 112 11.20 3.38 12.39
C ASP A 112 9.96 4.25 12.53
N ALA A 113 8.97 4.10 11.64
CA ALA A 113 7.80 4.98 11.60
C ALA A 113 6.61 4.45 12.41
N ILE A 114 6.62 3.20 12.87
CA ILE A 114 5.44 2.55 13.46
C ILE A 114 5.81 1.86 14.79
N GLU A 115 4.95 2.04 15.80
CA GLU A 115 5.04 1.36 17.09
C GLU A 115 3.71 0.67 17.46
N PRO A 116 3.70 -0.58 17.95
CA PRO A 116 4.85 -1.47 18.16
C PRO A 116 5.65 -1.76 16.89
N ARG A 117 6.92 -2.14 17.03
CA ARG A 117 7.79 -2.43 15.87
C ARG A 117 7.11 -3.46 14.98
N VAL A 118 6.91 -3.08 13.71
CA VAL A 118 6.33 -3.94 12.68
C VAL A 118 7.31 -5.05 12.32
N THR A 119 6.80 -6.28 12.27
CA THR A 119 7.55 -7.48 11.88
C THR A 119 7.02 -8.04 10.55
N ASP A 120 7.73 -9.01 9.96
CA ASP A 120 7.26 -9.76 8.78
C ASP A 120 5.98 -10.61 9.07
N GLN A 121 5.58 -10.76 10.33
CA GLN A 121 4.28 -11.35 10.69
C GLN A 121 3.14 -10.33 10.62
N ASP A 122 3.44 -9.05 10.87
CA ASP A 122 2.48 -7.95 10.84
C ASP A 122 2.32 -7.37 9.42
N CYS A 123 3.43 -7.18 8.68
CA CYS A 123 3.43 -6.64 7.32
C CYS A 123 4.55 -7.26 6.48
N ARG A 124 4.21 -7.97 5.39
CA ARG A 124 5.20 -8.54 4.47
C ARG A 124 5.43 -7.64 3.27
N VAL A 125 6.68 -7.29 3.03
CA VAL A 125 7.12 -6.59 1.82
C VAL A 125 7.39 -7.61 0.71
N ARG A 126 6.74 -7.46 -0.45
CA ARG A 126 6.91 -8.34 -1.61
C ARG A 126 7.03 -7.55 -2.91
N TRP A 127 7.86 -8.05 -3.81
CA TRP A 127 8.01 -7.50 -5.16
C TRP A 127 7.25 -8.38 -6.15
N LEU A 128 6.35 -7.78 -6.91
CA LEU A 128 5.50 -8.43 -7.92
C LEU A 128 5.96 -7.99 -9.30
N HIS A 129 6.29 -8.92 -10.19
CA HIS A 129 6.68 -8.55 -11.56
C HIS A 129 5.51 -7.85 -12.28
N ALA A 130 5.81 -6.74 -12.94
CA ALA A 130 4.84 -5.98 -13.72
C ALA A 130 5.51 -5.32 -14.93
N LEU A 131 5.26 -5.87 -16.12
CA LEU A 131 5.87 -5.40 -17.38
C LEU A 131 7.41 -5.41 -17.30
N ASP A 132 8.05 -4.24 -17.44
CA ASP A 132 9.49 -4.01 -17.38
C ASP A 132 9.99 -3.59 -15.98
N GLY A 133 9.15 -3.69 -14.97
CA GLY A 133 9.49 -3.36 -13.58
C GLY A 133 8.68 -4.16 -12.56
N PHE A 134 8.36 -3.53 -11.44
CA PHE A 134 7.69 -4.18 -10.32
C PHE A 134 6.61 -3.33 -9.67
N VAL A 135 5.63 -4.01 -9.10
CA VAL A 135 4.75 -3.46 -8.06
C VAL A 135 5.30 -3.90 -6.71
N LEU A 136 5.43 -2.95 -5.78
CA LEU A 136 5.76 -3.24 -4.39
C LEU A 136 4.46 -3.47 -3.62
N GLU A 137 4.32 -4.65 -3.05
CA GLU A 137 3.20 -5.04 -2.22
C GLU A 137 3.58 -4.97 -0.74
N LEU A 138 2.75 -4.28 0.04
CA LEU A 138 2.72 -4.39 1.50
C LEU A 138 1.51 -5.24 1.89
N ASP A 139 1.75 -6.47 2.31
CA ASP A 139 0.74 -7.42 2.79
C ASP A 139 0.57 -7.29 4.30
N VAL A 140 -0.36 -6.44 4.70
CA VAL A 140 -0.67 -6.11 6.09
C VAL A 140 -1.61 -7.17 6.66
N ARG A 141 -1.17 -7.84 7.71
CA ARG A 141 -1.91 -8.91 8.38
C ARG A 141 -2.54 -8.38 9.64
N VAL A 142 -3.62 -9.03 10.08
CA VAL A 142 -4.23 -8.70 11.37
C VAL A 142 -3.30 -9.18 12.47
N PRO A 143 -2.68 -8.27 13.25
CA PRO A 143 -1.86 -8.66 14.37
C PRO A 143 -2.76 -9.22 15.48
N PRO A 144 -2.21 -10.09 16.35
CA PRO A 144 -2.95 -10.58 17.49
C PRO A 144 -3.28 -9.42 18.46
N PRO A 145 -4.37 -9.51 19.25
CA PRO A 145 -4.88 -8.39 20.03
C PRO A 145 -3.86 -7.72 20.97
N GLU A 146 -2.96 -8.50 21.57
CA GLU A 146 -1.91 -8.05 22.48
C GLU A 146 -0.86 -7.14 21.83
N ARG A 147 -0.73 -7.17 20.49
CA ARG A 147 0.18 -6.26 19.77
C ARG A 147 -0.49 -4.94 19.39
N ARG A 148 -1.79 -4.80 19.63
CA ARG A 148 -2.57 -3.62 19.23
C ARG A 148 -2.80 -2.71 20.45
N PRO A 149 -2.87 -1.38 20.25
CA PRO A 149 -2.95 -0.70 18.96
C PRO A 149 -1.57 -0.26 18.43
N PHE A 150 -1.43 -0.26 17.11
CA PHE A 150 -0.29 0.34 16.41
C PHE A 150 -0.50 1.86 16.27
N CYS A 151 0.59 2.61 16.19
CA CYS A 151 0.58 4.04 15.90
C CYS A 151 1.72 4.41 14.96
N ARG A 152 1.52 5.49 14.21
CA ARG A 152 2.60 6.12 13.43
C ARG A 152 3.31 7.18 14.28
N LEU A 153 4.63 7.13 14.33
CA LEU A 153 5.50 8.05 15.07
C LEU A 153 5.77 9.34 14.26
N SER A 154 5.52 10.53 14.85
CA SER A 154 5.98 11.84 14.31
C SER A 154 6.72 12.59 15.40
N GLY A 155 8.03 12.37 15.49
CA GLY A 155 8.80 12.91 16.60
C GLY A 155 8.28 12.36 17.93
N LYS A 156 7.74 13.22 18.79
CA LYS A 156 7.15 12.82 20.07
C LYS A 156 5.67 12.41 19.97
N ASP A 157 5.03 12.68 18.84
CA ASP A 157 3.59 12.43 18.66
C ASP A 157 3.33 11.00 18.19
N ARG A 158 2.35 10.36 18.82
CA ARG A 158 1.83 9.04 18.48
C ARG A 158 0.47 9.19 17.81
N ARG A 159 0.38 8.83 16.53
CA ARG A 159 -0.88 8.89 15.78
C ARG A 159 -1.49 7.50 15.66
N TYR A 160 -2.51 7.25 16.49
CA TYR A 160 -3.30 6.03 16.44
C TYR A 160 -4.45 6.19 15.44
N LEU A 161 -4.41 5.38 14.39
CA LEU A 161 -5.33 5.45 13.26
C LEU A 161 -6.04 4.11 13.11
N MET A 162 -7.30 4.15 12.69
CA MET A 162 -8.09 2.95 12.42
C MET A 162 -8.91 3.16 11.17
N ARG A 163 -8.98 2.09 10.36
CA ARG A 163 -9.80 2.03 9.17
C ARG A 163 -11.26 1.69 9.52
N VAL A 164 -12.20 2.43 8.95
CA VAL A 164 -13.64 2.14 8.98
C VAL A 164 -14.18 2.26 7.57
N GLY A 165 -14.48 1.12 6.93
CA GLY A 165 -14.77 1.08 5.51
C GLY A 165 -13.54 1.48 4.69
N ASP A 166 -13.72 2.44 3.78
CA ASP A 166 -12.67 3.01 2.92
C ASP A 166 -11.99 4.25 3.53
N ARG A 167 -12.28 4.57 4.80
CA ARG A 167 -11.76 5.78 5.45
C ARG A 167 -10.82 5.48 6.60
N LEU A 168 -9.74 6.26 6.63
CA LEU A 168 -8.83 6.40 7.74
C LEU A 168 -9.35 7.45 8.73
N ARG A 169 -9.37 7.13 10.02
CA ARG A 169 -9.68 8.11 11.08
C ARG A 169 -8.82 7.90 12.33
N PRO A 170 -8.68 8.93 13.18
CA PRO A 170 -8.14 8.74 14.52
C PRO A 170 -8.96 7.74 15.34
N MET A 171 -8.27 6.92 16.13
CA MET A 171 -8.92 6.11 17.16
C MET A 171 -9.49 7.01 18.26
N LYS A 172 -10.67 6.66 18.75
CA LYS A 172 -11.33 7.33 19.88
C LYS A 172 -10.68 6.87 21.19
N TYR A 173 -10.81 7.69 22.23
CA TYR A 173 -10.30 7.38 23.57
C TYR A 173 -10.78 6.01 24.10
N ALA A 174 -12.06 5.68 23.93
CA ALA A 174 -12.60 4.40 24.36
C ALA A 174 -11.93 3.20 23.65
N GLU A 175 -11.70 3.32 22.34
CA GLU A 175 -11.04 2.27 21.54
C GLU A 175 -9.58 2.06 21.97
N LEU A 176 -8.88 3.15 22.29
CA LEU A 176 -7.51 3.08 22.83
C LEU A 176 -7.50 2.44 24.22
N ARG A 177 -8.41 2.87 25.10
CA ARG A 177 -8.53 2.32 26.45
C ARG A 177 -8.78 0.81 26.42
N GLU A 178 -9.69 0.35 25.58
CA GLU A 178 -9.97 -1.09 25.43
C GLU A 178 -8.77 -1.87 24.90
N ALA A 179 -8.03 -1.32 23.93
CA ALA A 179 -6.86 -1.98 23.37
C ALA A 179 -5.74 -2.14 24.41
N PHE A 180 -5.45 -1.09 25.20
CA PHE A 180 -4.41 -1.16 26.24
C PHE A 180 -4.79 -1.96 27.49
N ILE A 181 -6.09 -2.19 27.75
CA ILE A 181 -6.51 -3.05 28.85
C ILE A 181 -6.24 -4.53 28.52
N ARG A 182 -6.43 -4.94 27.26
CA ARG A 182 -6.20 -6.32 26.81
C ARG A 182 -4.73 -6.78 26.87
N ASP A 183 -3.80 -5.84 27.00
CA ASP A 183 -2.36 -6.11 27.14
C ASP A 183 -1.97 -6.54 28.58
N LYS A 184 -2.88 -6.41 29.55
CA LYS A 184 -2.59 -6.69 30.97
C LYS A 184 -3.11 -8.04 31.50
N ASP A 185 -3.78 -8.82 30.65
CA ASP A 185 -4.26 -10.18 30.95
C ASP A 185 -3.39 -11.23 30.26
#